data_AF-A0AB38C932-F1
#
_entry.id   AF-A0AB38C932-F1
#
_cell.length_a   1.000
_cell.length_b   1.000
_cell.length_c   1.000
_cell.angle_alpha   90.00
_cell.angle_beta   90.00
_cell.angle_gamma   90.00
#
_symmetry.space_group_name_H-M   'P 1'
#
loop_
_entity.id
_entity.type
_entity.pdbx_description
1 polymer ?
#
loop_
_entity_poly.entity_id
_entity_poly.type
_entity_poly.pdbx_seq_one_letter_code
_entity_poly.pdbx_strand_id
1 'polypeptide(L)'
;MKKNICSVLATLAFAGSAVFSQAAFAAPVDISSLPGAVKLSTGGSLTFSDKFKNNQKNNFFNDLFTFDVAHASDLSLVLTSRSSSALNGLNLTGFGLYSSVNNAQLLGGDQLLSGIDDKWTLSYANLAAGSYYLKVSGNVVSNTGAAFSANGSLVSAVPEPGTYAMLLAGLGLLGFMARRRQNAG
;
A
#
# COMPACT_ATOMS: atom_id res chain seq x y z
N MET A 1 85.11 40.83 -24.87
CA MET A 1 83.84 40.96 -25.61
C MET A 1 83.46 39.62 -26.24
N LYS A 2 82.46 38.92 -25.68
CA LYS A 2 81.49 38.05 -26.37
C LYS A 2 80.48 37.53 -25.33
N LYS A 3 79.19 37.76 -25.61
CA LYS A 3 77.99 37.44 -24.81
C LYS A 3 77.69 35.93 -24.83
N ASN A 4 76.80 35.48 -23.92
CA ASN A 4 75.66 34.52 -24.09
C ASN A 4 75.27 33.99 -22.68
N ILE A 5 74.34 34.58 -21.92
CA ILE A 5 72.85 34.51 -21.93
C ILE A 5 72.25 33.09 -21.88
N CYS A 6 71.58 32.84 -20.74
CA CYS A 6 70.45 31.95 -20.42
C CYS A 6 70.51 30.44 -20.66
N SER A 7 70.23 29.68 -19.59
CA SER A 7 69.25 28.57 -19.60
C SER A 7 68.76 28.31 -18.18
N VAL A 8 67.51 28.71 -17.90
CA VAL A 8 66.74 28.34 -16.71
C VAL A 8 66.04 27.02 -17.03
N LEU A 9 66.29 25.98 -16.24
CA LEU A 9 65.54 24.72 -16.27
C LEU A 9 64.86 24.56 -14.91
N ALA A 10 63.60 25.00 -14.83
CA ALA A 10 62.70 24.74 -13.73
C ALA A 10 61.92 23.45 -14.02
N THR A 11 62.29 22.35 -13.38
CA THR A 11 61.57 21.08 -13.43
C THR A 11 60.52 21.05 -12.32
N LEU A 12 59.27 21.40 -12.65
CA LEU A 12 58.09 21.12 -11.84
C LEU A 12 57.83 19.60 -11.85
N ALA A 13 58.10 18.91 -10.74
CA ALA A 13 57.62 17.55 -10.52
C ALA A 13 56.22 17.61 -9.89
N PHE A 14 55.19 17.36 -10.71
CA PHE A 14 53.83 17.12 -10.27
C PHE A 14 53.54 15.63 -10.42
N ALA A 15 53.49 14.86 -9.33
CA ALA A 15 53.03 13.48 -9.39
C ALA A 15 52.54 13.00 -8.02
N GLY A 16 51.26 12.62 -7.94
CA GLY A 16 50.82 11.59 -7.00
C GLY A 16 49.66 11.91 -6.05
N SER A 17 48.54 12.47 -6.52
CA SER A 17 47.26 12.28 -5.82
C SER A 17 46.39 11.31 -6.62
N ALA A 18 46.47 10.02 -6.31
CA ALA A 18 45.49 9.04 -6.79
C ALA A 18 44.17 9.31 -6.06
N VAL A 19 43.26 10.02 -6.73
CA VAL A 19 41.89 10.18 -6.26
C VAL A 19 41.21 8.82 -6.44
N PHE A 20 40.98 8.10 -5.35
CA PHE A 20 40.03 6.99 -5.35
C PHE A 20 38.65 7.59 -5.67
N SER A 21 38.21 7.49 -6.91
CA SER A 21 36.84 7.81 -7.27
C SER A 21 35.93 6.74 -6.66
N GLN A 22 35.44 7.00 -5.45
CA GLN A 22 34.30 6.25 -4.94
C GLN A 22 33.15 6.46 -5.93
N ALA A 23 32.71 5.39 -6.59
CA ALA A 23 31.55 5.46 -7.48
C ALA A 23 30.37 6.01 -6.67
N ALA A 24 29.92 7.22 -6.98
CA ALA A 24 28.74 7.81 -6.37
C ALA A 24 27.52 7.05 -6.87
N PHE A 25 26.99 6.14 -6.04
CA PHE A 25 25.67 5.58 -6.31
C PHE A 25 24.64 6.71 -6.18
N ALA A 26 23.79 6.90 -7.19
CA ALA A 26 22.69 7.83 -7.09
C ALA A 26 21.81 7.43 -5.89
N ALA A 27 21.52 8.39 -5.00
CA ALA A 27 20.66 8.16 -3.86
C ALA A 27 19.25 7.75 -4.33
N PRO A 28 18.56 6.84 -3.62
CA PRO A 28 17.16 6.53 -3.89
C PRO A 28 16.31 7.80 -3.95
N VAL A 29 15.54 7.96 -5.02
CA VAL A 29 14.62 9.08 -5.20
C VAL A 29 13.21 8.65 -4.82
N ASP A 30 12.46 9.55 -4.20
CA ASP A 30 11.02 9.37 -4.00
C ASP A 30 10.29 9.55 -5.34
N ILE A 31 9.59 8.51 -5.78
CA ILE A 31 8.78 8.51 -7.01
C ILE A 31 7.30 8.30 -6.73
N SER A 32 6.85 8.61 -5.51
CA SER A 32 5.44 8.53 -5.12
C SER A 32 4.56 9.30 -6.09
N SER A 33 3.44 8.70 -6.46
CA SER A 33 2.40 9.37 -7.24
C SER A 33 1.63 10.37 -6.39
N LEU A 34 0.96 11.31 -7.07
CA LEU A 34 -0.01 12.18 -6.40
C LEU A 34 -1.11 11.32 -5.75
N PRO A 35 -1.67 11.73 -4.60
CA PRO A 35 -2.74 11.00 -3.94
C PRO A 35 -3.89 10.67 -4.92
N GLY A 36 -4.18 9.39 -5.07
CA GLY A 36 -5.23 8.88 -5.93
C GLY A 36 -6.53 8.67 -5.17
N ALA A 37 -7.67 8.74 -5.86
CA ALA A 37 -8.94 8.33 -5.27
C ALA A 37 -9.13 6.82 -5.45
N VAL A 38 -9.60 6.15 -4.39
CA VAL A 38 -10.07 4.77 -4.50
C VAL A 38 -11.38 4.73 -5.31
N LYS A 39 -11.51 3.77 -6.22
CA LYS A 39 -12.75 3.56 -6.98
C LYS A 39 -13.70 2.69 -6.17
N LEU A 40 -14.80 3.28 -5.73
CA LEU A 40 -15.92 2.57 -5.09
C LEU A 40 -17.02 2.33 -6.12
N SER A 41 -17.51 1.10 -6.19
CA SER A 41 -18.63 0.70 -7.04
C SER A 41 -19.87 0.39 -6.21
N THR A 42 -21.04 0.50 -6.83
CA THR A 42 -22.31 0.09 -6.22
C THR A 42 -22.22 -1.37 -5.74
N GLY A 43 -22.62 -1.63 -4.49
CA GLY A 43 -22.45 -2.93 -3.85
C GLY A 43 -21.17 -3.06 -3.01
N GLY A 44 -20.41 -1.98 -2.83
CA GLY A 44 -19.30 -1.91 -1.88
C GLY A 44 -17.97 -2.44 -2.41
N SER A 45 -17.87 -2.81 -3.69
CA SER A 45 -16.59 -3.19 -4.29
C SER A 45 -15.64 -1.98 -4.37
N LEU A 46 -14.38 -2.21 -4.04
CA LEU A 46 -13.35 -1.20 -3.90
C LEU A 46 -12.12 -1.60 -4.70
N THR A 47 -11.55 -0.69 -5.49
CA THR A 47 -10.30 -0.93 -6.25
C THR A 47 -9.41 0.30 -6.35
N PHE A 48 -8.09 0.08 -6.37
CA PHE A 48 -7.09 1.09 -6.73
C PHE A 48 -5.82 0.42 -7.24
N SER A 49 -4.99 1.17 -7.94
CA SER A 49 -3.74 0.68 -8.50
C SER A 49 -2.80 1.81 -8.85
N ASP A 50 -1.53 1.49 -8.99
CA ASP A 50 -0.55 2.37 -9.64
C ASP A 50 0.49 1.58 -10.43
N LYS A 51 1.22 2.29 -11.28
CA LYS A 51 2.25 1.77 -12.17
C LYS A 51 3.47 2.69 -12.23
N PHE A 52 4.63 2.07 -12.27
CA PHE A 52 5.93 2.71 -12.36
C PHE A 52 6.52 2.50 -13.75
N LYS A 53 7.24 3.51 -14.22
CA LYS A 53 7.87 3.52 -15.55
C LYS A 53 9.18 2.74 -15.52
N ASN A 54 9.71 2.45 -16.71
CA ASN A 54 11.06 1.90 -16.86
C ASN A 54 12.11 2.85 -16.25
N ASN A 55 13.28 2.30 -15.94
CA ASN A 55 14.48 3.01 -15.46
C ASN A 55 14.29 3.74 -14.12
N GLN A 56 13.50 3.16 -13.21
CA GLN A 56 13.30 3.70 -11.85
C GLN A 56 13.87 2.79 -10.76
N LYS A 57 14.80 1.87 -11.09
CA LYS A 57 15.39 0.94 -10.14
C LYS A 57 15.99 1.65 -8.92
N ASN A 58 15.82 1.05 -7.76
CA ASN A 58 16.27 1.53 -6.43
C ASN A 58 15.53 2.76 -5.90
N ASN A 59 14.61 3.36 -6.65
CA ASN A 59 13.73 4.40 -6.13
C ASN A 59 12.62 3.79 -5.26
N PHE A 60 12.09 4.59 -4.35
CA PHE A 60 11.04 4.20 -3.43
C PHE A 60 9.77 5.02 -3.65
N PHE A 61 8.64 4.52 -3.18
CA PHE A 61 7.36 5.19 -3.25
C PHE A 61 6.54 4.97 -1.98
N ASN A 62 5.63 5.91 -1.73
CA ASN A 62 4.65 5.94 -0.65
C ASN A 62 3.35 6.49 -1.24
N ASP A 63 2.63 5.66 -1.99
CA ASP A 63 1.41 6.09 -2.67
C ASP A 63 0.24 6.12 -1.70
N LEU A 64 -0.57 7.18 -1.80
CA LEU A 64 -1.74 7.39 -0.96
C LEU A 64 -3.01 7.24 -1.81
N PHE A 65 -3.97 6.48 -1.31
CA PHE A 65 -5.27 6.29 -1.94
C PHE A 65 -6.40 6.69 -0.99
N THR A 66 -7.07 7.80 -1.28
CA THR A 66 -8.09 8.40 -0.41
C THR A 66 -9.48 7.84 -0.71
N PHE A 67 -10.29 7.68 0.34
CA PHE A 67 -11.69 7.30 0.23
C PHE A 67 -12.50 7.80 1.43
N ASP A 68 -13.80 7.92 1.23
CA ASP A 68 -14.75 8.30 2.28
C ASP A 68 -15.65 7.11 2.63
N VAL A 69 -15.94 7.00 3.92
CA VAL A 69 -16.86 6.03 4.49
C VAL A 69 -18.11 6.79 4.93
N ALA A 70 -19.25 6.53 4.28
CA ALA A 70 -20.49 7.24 4.57
C ALA A 70 -21.18 6.77 5.86
N HIS A 71 -21.06 5.48 6.19
CA HIS A 71 -21.64 4.83 7.37
C HIS A 71 -20.68 3.76 7.88
N ALA A 72 -20.79 3.37 9.16
CA ALA A 72 -19.95 2.32 9.74
C ALA A 72 -19.92 1.07 8.83
N SER A 73 -18.72 0.67 8.39
CA SER A 73 -18.54 -0.33 7.33
C SER A 73 -17.39 -1.26 7.64
N ASP A 74 -17.50 -2.52 7.22
CA ASP A 74 -16.40 -3.47 7.25
C ASP A 74 -15.56 -3.31 5.99
N LEU A 75 -14.26 -3.12 6.20
CA LEU A 75 -13.27 -2.96 5.15
C LEU A 75 -12.46 -4.24 5.02
N SER A 76 -12.33 -4.76 3.81
CA SER A 76 -11.45 -5.89 3.50
C SER A 76 -10.73 -5.63 2.19
N LEU A 77 -9.41 -5.81 2.16
CA LEU A 77 -8.58 -5.57 0.99
C LEU A 77 -7.54 -6.67 0.80
N VAL A 78 -7.23 -6.90 -0.46
CA VAL A 78 -6.02 -7.59 -0.91
C VAL A 78 -5.26 -6.66 -1.84
N LEU A 79 -3.98 -6.47 -1.56
CA LEU A 79 -3.03 -5.76 -2.41
C LEU A 79 -2.08 -6.79 -3.01
N THR A 80 -1.87 -6.73 -4.33
CA THR A 80 -0.94 -7.62 -5.03
C THR A 80 -0.03 -6.85 -5.97
N SER A 81 1.21 -7.32 -6.10
CA SER A 81 2.09 -7.04 -7.22
C SER A 81 2.63 -8.36 -7.74
N ARG A 82 2.70 -8.51 -9.06
CA ARG A 82 3.28 -9.68 -9.72
C ARG A 82 4.38 -9.25 -10.65
N SER A 83 5.49 -9.96 -10.59
CA SER A 83 6.62 -9.81 -11.50
C SER A 83 6.94 -11.12 -12.24
N SER A 84 7.85 -11.04 -13.21
CA SER A 84 8.34 -12.21 -13.94
C SER A 84 9.42 -12.98 -13.17
N SER A 85 10.02 -12.38 -12.13
CA SER A 85 11.03 -12.98 -11.26
C SER A 85 11.21 -12.13 -10.00
N ALA A 86 11.76 -12.69 -8.92
CA ALA A 86 12.03 -11.95 -7.67
C ALA A 86 13.07 -10.82 -7.81
N LEU A 87 13.75 -10.73 -8.95
CA LEU A 87 14.73 -9.67 -9.27
C LEU A 87 14.12 -8.56 -10.14
N ASN A 88 12.84 -8.70 -10.52
CA ASN A 88 12.11 -7.79 -11.38
C ASN A 88 10.89 -7.24 -10.66
N GLY A 89 10.47 -6.03 -11.01
CA GLY A 89 9.21 -5.46 -10.57
C GLY A 89 9.33 -4.63 -9.29
N LEU A 90 8.38 -4.81 -8.38
CA LEU A 90 8.31 -4.10 -7.11
C LEU A 90 8.73 -5.01 -5.96
N ASN A 91 9.15 -4.39 -4.88
CA ASN A 91 9.19 -4.97 -3.55
C ASN A 91 8.27 -4.12 -2.67
N LEU A 92 7.08 -4.64 -2.34
CA LEU A 92 6.13 -3.97 -1.45
C LEU A 92 6.58 -4.15 0.00
N THR A 93 6.87 -3.03 0.67
CA THR A 93 7.42 -3.00 2.02
C THR A 93 6.42 -2.56 3.08
N GLY A 94 5.28 -2.01 2.67
CA GLY A 94 4.24 -1.60 3.61
C GLY A 94 2.88 -1.43 2.97
N PHE A 95 1.85 -1.79 3.72
CA PHE A 95 0.46 -1.48 3.42
C PHE A 95 -0.25 -1.11 4.72
N GLY A 96 -1.12 -0.11 4.70
CA GLY A 96 -1.86 0.26 5.91
C GLY A 96 -2.99 1.24 5.68
N LEU A 97 -3.89 1.27 6.65
CA LEU A 97 -5.04 2.16 6.74
C LEU A 97 -4.73 3.32 7.71
N TYR A 98 -5.04 4.53 7.29
CA TYR A 98 -4.78 5.75 8.03
C TYR A 98 -6.02 6.64 8.06
N SER A 99 -6.19 7.41 9.14
CA SER A 99 -7.18 8.47 9.19
C SER A 99 -6.66 9.73 8.49
N SER A 100 -7.49 10.34 7.63
CA SER A 100 -7.15 11.60 6.97
C SER A 100 -7.24 12.82 7.92
N VAL A 101 -7.76 12.65 9.13
CA VAL A 101 -7.96 13.75 10.10
C VAL A 101 -6.69 14.04 10.88
N ASN A 102 -6.01 13.00 11.35
CA ASN A 102 -4.83 13.11 12.22
C ASN A 102 -3.60 12.38 11.68
N ASN A 103 -3.70 11.80 10.47
CA ASN A 103 -2.66 11.01 9.82
C ASN A 103 -2.18 9.80 10.66
N ALA A 104 -2.97 9.37 11.64
CA ALA A 104 -2.65 8.23 12.48
C ALA A 104 -2.90 6.94 11.71
N GLN A 105 -1.96 6.00 11.81
CA GLN A 105 -2.14 4.64 11.33
C GLN A 105 -3.18 3.95 12.23
N LEU A 106 -4.27 3.49 11.62
CA LEU A 106 -5.31 2.73 12.30
C LEU A 106 -4.97 1.24 12.30
N LEU A 107 -4.44 0.74 11.18
CA LEU A 107 -4.09 -0.66 11.02
C LEU A 107 -2.99 -0.84 9.97
N GLY A 108 -2.00 -1.68 10.25
CA GLY A 108 -1.06 -2.19 9.25
C GLY A 108 -1.61 -3.43 8.58
N GLY A 109 -1.36 -3.60 7.28
CA GLY A 109 -1.69 -4.83 6.58
C GLY A 109 -0.74 -5.97 6.95
N ASP A 110 -1.18 -7.20 6.72
CA ASP A 110 -0.39 -8.41 6.88
C ASP A 110 0.25 -8.79 5.54
N GLN A 111 1.57 -8.97 5.52
CA GLN A 111 2.28 -9.49 4.35
C GLN A 111 2.15 -11.01 4.30
N LEU A 112 1.59 -11.54 3.21
CA LEU A 112 1.42 -12.98 3.01
C LEU A 112 2.46 -13.57 2.05
N LEU A 113 2.86 -12.81 1.04
CA LEU A 113 3.86 -13.24 0.04
C LEU A 113 4.84 -12.11 -0.23
N SER A 114 6.08 -12.48 -0.56
CA SER A 114 7.06 -11.56 -1.11
C SER A 114 7.94 -12.21 -2.19
N GLY A 115 8.41 -11.42 -3.14
CA GLY A 115 9.36 -11.84 -4.19
C GLY A 115 8.75 -11.74 -5.59
N ILE A 116 8.38 -12.88 -6.18
CA ILE A 116 7.71 -12.88 -7.50
C ILE A 116 6.30 -12.31 -7.38
N ASP A 117 5.59 -12.75 -6.34
CA ASP A 117 4.31 -12.19 -5.95
C ASP A 117 4.51 -11.50 -4.60
N ASP A 118 4.24 -10.21 -4.54
CA ASP A 118 4.01 -9.52 -3.27
C ASP A 118 2.51 -9.50 -3.01
N LYS A 119 2.11 -9.95 -1.82
CA LYS A 119 0.70 -9.98 -1.42
C LYS A 119 0.53 -9.49 0.01
N TRP A 120 -0.37 -8.54 0.18
CA TRP A 120 -0.76 -8.00 1.47
C TRP A 120 -2.28 -8.09 1.65
N THR A 121 -2.72 -8.29 2.88
CA THR A 121 -4.14 -8.28 3.24
C THR A 121 -4.41 -7.30 4.37
N LEU A 122 -5.59 -6.68 4.39
CA LEU A 122 -6.02 -5.80 5.46
C LEU A 122 -7.51 -5.99 5.71
N SER A 123 -7.92 -6.15 6.96
CA SER A 123 -9.32 -6.23 7.34
C SER A 123 -9.58 -5.40 8.59
N TYR A 124 -10.56 -4.50 8.51
CA TYR A 124 -10.94 -3.61 9.58
C TYR A 124 -12.47 -3.68 9.76
N ALA A 125 -12.91 -4.17 10.90
CA ALA A 125 -14.33 -4.25 11.23
C ALA A 125 -14.85 -2.92 11.76
N ASN A 126 -16.09 -2.56 11.40
CA ASN A 126 -16.79 -1.39 11.91
C ASN A 126 -15.98 -0.08 11.77
N LEU A 127 -15.37 0.15 10.61
CA LEU A 127 -14.71 1.41 10.30
C LEU A 127 -15.75 2.53 10.29
N ALA A 128 -15.63 3.48 11.22
CA ALA A 128 -16.59 4.56 11.40
C ALA A 128 -16.68 5.46 10.16
N ALA A 129 -17.79 6.20 10.03
CA ALA A 129 -17.94 7.19 8.98
C ALA A 129 -16.85 8.27 9.07
N GLY A 130 -16.27 8.65 7.94
CA GLY A 130 -15.17 9.61 7.88
C GLY A 130 -14.28 9.43 6.65
N SER A 131 -13.23 10.24 6.58
CA SER A 131 -12.26 10.23 5.49
C SER A 131 -11.00 9.48 5.89
N TYR A 132 -10.56 8.58 5.02
CA TYR A 132 -9.41 7.72 5.24
C TYR A 132 -8.52 7.67 4.00
N TYR A 133 -7.31 7.18 4.19
CA TYR A 133 -6.46 6.80 3.08
C TYR A 133 -5.73 5.49 3.35
N LEU A 134 -5.49 4.77 2.27
CA LEU A 134 -4.59 3.61 2.24
C LEU A 134 -3.22 4.09 1.79
N LYS A 135 -2.17 3.65 2.48
CA LYS A 135 -0.79 3.91 2.08
C LYS A 135 -0.15 2.63 1.60
N VAL A 136 0.45 2.66 0.42
CA VAL A 136 1.27 1.58 -0.12
C VAL A 136 2.70 2.07 -0.22
N SER A 137 3.63 1.35 0.42
CA SER A 137 5.05 1.66 0.42
C SER A 137 5.83 0.54 -0.23
N GLY A 138 6.86 0.89 -0.99
CA GLY A 138 7.69 -0.08 -1.69
C GLY A 138 8.87 0.54 -2.42
N ASN A 139 9.63 -0.31 -3.10
CA ASN A 139 10.73 0.10 -3.95
C ASN A 139 10.73 -0.65 -5.28
N VAL A 140 11.29 -0.02 -6.31
CA VAL A 140 11.42 -0.65 -7.63
C VAL A 140 12.71 -1.47 -7.68
N VAL A 141 12.62 -2.75 -8.00
CA VAL A 141 13.73 -3.71 -7.94
C VAL A 141 14.50 -3.79 -9.27
N SER A 142 13.87 -3.41 -10.39
CA SER A 142 14.46 -3.47 -11.74
C SER A 142 14.20 -2.21 -12.57
N ASN A 143 14.86 -2.11 -13.74
CA ASN A 143 14.64 -1.02 -14.70
C ASN A 143 13.43 -1.25 -15.60
N THR A 144 12.66 -2.31 -15.36
CA THR A 144 11.42 -2.59 -16.09
C THR A 144 10.24 -1.99 -15.35
N GLY A 145 9.24 -1.51 -16.08
CA GLY A 145 8.00 -1.01 -15.51
C GLY A 145 7.32 -2.09 -14.68
N ALA A 146 6.65 -1.66 -13.62
CA ALA A 146 6.06 -2.53 -12.62
C ALA A 146 4.76 -1.89 -12.12
N ALA A 147 3.90 -2.69 -11.52
CA ALA A 147 2.61 -2.19 -11.02
C ALA A 147 2.17 -2.99 -9.80
N PHE A 148 1.30 -2.38 -9.02
CA PHE A 148 0.50 -3.08 -8.03
C PHE A 148 -0.97 -2.76 -8.24
N SER A 149 -1.83 -3.58 -7.68
CA SER A 149 -3.26 -3.34 -7.65
C SER A 149 -3.86 -3.91 -6.39
N ALA A 150 -4.87 -3.23 -5.89
CA ALA A 150 -5.64 -3.68 -4.76
C ALA A 150 -7.11 -3.70 -5.12
N ASN A 151 -7.78 -4.70 -4.56
CA ASN A 151 -9.22 -4.86 -4.65
C ASN A 151 -9.76 -5.35 -3.32
N GLY A 152 -11.03 -5.07 -3.08
CA GLY A 152 -11.63 -5.34 -1.79
C GLY A 152 -13.09 -4.94 -1.73
N SER A 153 -13.58 -4.83 -0.51
CA SER A 153 -14.93 -4.43 -0.21
C SER A 153 -14.99 -3.46 0.96
N LEU A 154 -15.86 -2.47 0.84
CA LEU A 154 -16.33 -1.58 1.90
C LEU A 154 -17.85 -1.74 1.97
N VAL A 155 -18.30 -2.58 2.89
CA VAL A 155 -19.72 -2.94 3.02
C VAL A 155 -20.23 -2.42 4.35
N SER A 156 -21.43 -1.86 4.38
CA SER A 156 -22.05 -1.40 5.63
C SER A 156 -22.02 -2.52 6.67
N ALA A 157 -21.51 -2.23 7.87
CA ALA A 157 -21.46 -3.19 8.96
C ALA A 157 -22.92 -3.53 9.32
N VAL A 158 -23.36 -4.74 8.96
CA VAL A 158 -24.74 -5.17 9.22
C VAL A 158 -24.88 -5.44 10.71
N PRO A 159 -25.73 -4.70 11.45
CA PRO A 159 -25.94 -4.98 12.85
C PRO A 159 -26.87 -6.20 12.95
N GLU A 160 -26.31 -7.40 13.10
CA GLU A 160 -27.11 -8.57 13.47
C GLU A 160 -27.16 -8.83 15.00
N PRO A 161 -27.72 -7.91 15.80
CA PRO A 161 -28.43 -8.34 17.02
C PRO A 161 -29.93 -8.53 16.76
N GLY A 162 -30.49 -7.81 15.78
CA GLY A 162 -31.93 -7.76 15.53
C GLY A 162 -32.48 -8.98 14.80
N THR A 163 -31.79 -9.50 13.78
CA THR A 163 -32.25 -10.67 13.01
C THR A 163 -32.39 -11.90 13.90
N TYR A 164 -31.42 -12.14 14.78
CA TYR A 164 -31.50 -13.23 15.75
C TYR A 164 -32.57 -13.00 16.81
N ALA A 165 -32.77 -11.75 17.26
CA ALA A 165 -33.86 -11.41 18.18
C ALA A 165 -35.25 -11.61 17.54
N MET A 166 -35.42 -11.24 16.26
CA MET A 166 -36.66 -11.46 15.50
C MET A 166 -36.88 -12.93 15.17
N LEU A 167 -35.81 -13.67 14.85
CA LEU A 167 -35.86 -15.12 14.66
C LEU A 167 -36.28 -15.82 15.97
N LEU A 168 -35.67 -15.45 17.09
CA LEU A 168 -36.01 -15.97 18.42
C LEU A 168 -37.42 -15.56 18.85
N ALA A 169 -37.86 -14.34 18.56
CA ALA A 169 -39.23 -13.91 18.81
C ALA A 169 -40.23 -14.71 17.96
N GLY A 170 -39.93 -14.95 16.68
CA GLY A 170 -40.73 -15.79 15.80
C GLY A 170 -40.80 -17.24 16.28
N LEU A 171 -39.67 -17.83 16.69
CA LEU A 171 -39.60 -19.16 17.29
C LEU A 171 -40.36 -19.23 18.62
N GLY A 172 -40.25 -18.19 19.46
CA GLY A 172 -40.98 -18.08 20.72
C GLY A 172 -42.50 -18.07 20.53
N LEU A 173 -42.98 -17.32 19.53
CA LEU A 173 -44.40 -17.30 19.16
C LEU A 173 -44.89 -18.66 18.66
N LEU A 174 -44.14 -19.33 17.80
CA LEU A 174 -44.48 -20.66 17.28
C LEU A 174 -44.51 -21.71 18.40
N GLY A 175 -43.53 -21.70 19.31
CA GLY A 175 -43.50 -22.58 20.48
C GLY A 175 -44.68 -22.34 21.42
N PHE A 176 -45.06 -21.09 21.64
CA PHE A 176 -46.24 -20.73 22.45
C PHE A 176 -47.55 -21.22 21.83
N MET A 177 -47.72 -21.07 20.51
CA MET A 177 -48.91 -21.56 19.79
C MET A 177 -49.02 -23.09 19.82
N ALA A 178 -47.89 -23.80 19.66
CA ALA A 178 -47.84 -25.26 19.74
C ALA A 178 -48.25 -25.76 21.14
N ARG A 179 -47.77 -25.10 22.21
CA ARG A 179 -48.16 -25.42 23.59
C ARG A 179 -49.65 -25.18 23.85
N ARG A 180 -50.24 -24.12 23.31
CA ARG A 180 -51.68 -23.85 23.47
C ARG A 180 -52.54 -24.94 22.84
N ARG A 181 -52.12 -25.49 21.70
CA ARG A 181 -52.84 -26.55 20.99
C ARG A 181 -52.80 -27.91 21.71
N GLN A 182 -51.71 -28.19 22.43
CA GLN A 182 -51.59 -29.40 23.25
C GLN A 182 -52.47 -29.37 24.50
N ASN A 183 -52.77 -28.19 25.05
CA ASN A 183 -53.60 -28.06 26.25
C ASN A 183 -55.12 -27.98 25.95
N ALA A 184 -55.52 -27.96 24.68
CA ALA A 184 -56.91 -27.80 24.24
C ALA A 184 -57.51 -29.07 23.60
N GLY A 185 -56.78 -30.18 23.63
CA GLY A 185 -57.26 -31.53 23.27
C GLY A 185 -56.98 -32.49 24.41
#